data_AF-A0A1G1CDJ0-F1
#
_entry.id   AF-A0A1G1CDJ0-F1
#
_cell.length_a   1.000
_cell.length_b   1.000
_cell.length_c   1.000
_cell.angle_alpha   90.00
_cell.angle_beta   90.00
_cell.angle_gamma   90.00
#
_symmetry.space_group_name_H-M   'P 1'
#
loop_
_entity.id
_entity.type
_entity.pdbx_description
1 polymer ?
#
loop_
_entity_poly.entity_id
_entity_poly.type
_entity_poly.pdbx_seq_one_letter_code
_entity_poly.pdbx_strand_id
1 'polypeptide(L)'
;MRTSLKRNLIDYIENKVGTATVSKYDYSNDQLARRTARAHTGTAFTAADTVTYGYNDRSEVVSADAATDPNHDFAYAYDPIGNRQTYTNDGNPATSCTTNALNQCTALQQGAGTVNPQYDLDGNTTRLVVPPSGGPEGTTDHGLVKTKSRRHE
;
A
#
# COMPACT_ATOMS: atom_id res chain seq x y z
N MET A 1 5.35 18.96 -28.46
CA MET A 1 5.97 18.90 -27.12
C MET A 1 5.93 17.45 -26.64
N ARG A 2 7.07 16.75 -26.54
CA ARG A 2 7.14 15.38 -26.00
C ARG A 2 7.31 15.47 -24.47
N THR A 3 6.34 14.96 -23.73
CA THR A 3 6.27 15.05 -22.26
C THR A 3 7.26 14.11 -21.58
N SER A 4 8.29 14.71 -20.97
CA SER A 4 9.35 14.12 -20.12
C SER A 4 8.87 13.59 -18.74
N LEU A 5 7.61 13.21 -18.57
CA LEU A 5 7.09 12.82 -17.23
C LEU A 5 7.34 11.35 -16.87
N LYS A 6 7.63 10.47 -17.85
CA LYS A 6 7.75 9.03 -17.60
C LYS A 6 9.19 8.49 -17.51
N ARG A 7 10.21 9.31 -17.81
CA ARG A 7 11.62 8.90 -17.95
C ARG A 7 12.30 8.41 -16.67
N ASN A 8 11.75 8.72 -15.50
CA ASN A 8 12.33 8.32 -14.22
C ASN A 8 11.49 7.28 -13.46
N LEU A 9 10.41 6.79 -14.08
CA LEU A 9 9.55 5.81 -13.46
C LEU A 9 10.19 4.43 -13.53
N ILE A 10 10.14 3.73 -12.40
CA ILE A 10 10.53 2.34 -12.31
C ILE A 10 9.58 1.53 -13.17
N ASP A 11 10.15 0.74 -14.08
CA ASP A 11 9.42 -0.18 -14.94
C ASP A 11 9.24 -1.51 -14.21
N TYR A 12 10.34 -2.10 -13.73
CA TYR A 12 10.29 -3.28 -12.88
C TYR A 12 11.44 -3.36 -11.89
N ILE A 13 11.24 -4.16 -10.84
CA ILE A 13 12.28 -4.64 -9.93
C ILE A 13 12.27 -6.16 -9.99
N GLU A 14 13.42 -6.78 -10.23
CA GLU A 14 13.55 -8.23 -10.34
C GLU A 14 14.72 -8.73 -9.49
N ASN A 15 14.45 -9.69 -8.61
CA ASN A 15 15.45 -10.41 -7.84
C ASN A 15 15.60 -11.83 -8.39
N LYS A 16 16.85 -12.24 -8.64
CA LYS A 16 17.20 -13.55 -9.22
C LYS A 16 18.19 -14.29 -8.34
N VAL A 17 18.12 -15.62 -8.43
CA VAL A 17 19.17 -16.55 -7.98
C VAL A 17 19.57 -17.38 -9.21
N GLY A 18 20.81 -17.19 -9.68
CA GLY A 18 21.21 -17.67 -11.00
C GLY A 18 20.33 -17.05 -12.09
N THR A 19 19.71 -17.88 -12.94
CA THR A 19 18.76 -17.44 -13.97
C THR A 19 17.31 -17.43 -13.49
N ALA A 20 17.03 -18.01 -12.32
CA ALA A 20 15.67 -18.12 -11.79
C ALA A 20 15.21 -16.80 -11.16
N THR A 21 14.04 -16.33 -11.59
CA THR A 21 13.36 -15.17 -10.98
C THR A 21 12.71 -15.59 -9.67
N VAL A 22 13.24 -15.07 -8.57
CA VAL A 22 12.68 -15.28 -7.24
C VAL A 22 11.47 -14.37 -7.04
N SER A 23 11.63 -13.07 -7.33
CA SER A 23 10.52 -12.12 -7.32
C SER A 23 10.72 -11.07 -8.39
N LYS A 24 9.66 -10.75 -9.11
CA LYS A 24 9.60 -9.64 -10.05
C LYS A 24 8.35 -8.83 -9.79
N TYR A 25 8.48 -7.51 -9.81
CA TYR A 25 7.39 -6.56 -9.71
C TYR A 25 7.44 -5.62 -10.92
N ASP A 26 6.45 -5.71 -11.80
CA ASP A 26 6.29 -4.87 -13.00
C ASP A 26 5.26 -3.77 -12.74
N TYR A 27 5.56 -2.52 -13.10
CA TYR A 27 4.79 -1.34 -12.72
C TYR A 27 4.25 -0.58 -13.93
N SER A 28 2.92 -0.37 -13.94
CA SER A 28 2.26 0.54 -14.87
C SER A 28 1.99 1.88 -14.22
N ASN A 29 2.05 2.97 -15.01
CA ASN A 29 1.80 4.32 -14.52
C ASN A 29 1.00 5.15 -15.53
N ASP A 30 0.09 5.99 -15.03
CA ASP A 30 -0.73 6.90 -15.81
C ASP A 30 0.07 8.10 -16.39
N GLN A 31 -0.63 9.06 -16.98
CA GLN A 31 -0.01 10.27 -17.56
C GLN A 31 0.52 11.25 -16.50
N LEU A 32 -0.02 11.20 -15.28
CA LEU A 32 0.44 11.97 -14.13
C LEU A 32 1.57 11.27 -13.37
N ALA A 33 2.08 10.16 -13.91
CA ALA A 33 3.14 9.35 -13.33
C ALA A 33 2.75 8.64 -12.01
N ARG A 34 1.45 8.46 -11.76
CA ARG A 34 0.92 7.68 -10.64
C ARG A 34 0.84 6.21 -11.04
N ARG A 35 1.09 5.29 -10.11
CA ARG A 35 1.13 3.85 -10.39
C ARG A 35 -0.28 3.30 -10.53
N THR A 36 -0.64 2.79 -11.70
CA THR A 36 -1.97 2.21 -11.94
C THR A 36 -2.01 0.71 -11.72
N ALA A 37 -0.88 0.02 -11.82
CA ALA A 37 -0.81 -1.41 -11.53
C ALA A 37 0.58 -1.86 -11.07
N ARG A 38 0.60 -2.96 -10.31
CA ARG A 38 1.78 -3.76 -9.97
C ARG A 38 1.49 -5.23 -10.23
N ALA A 39 2.07 -5.78 -11.29
CA ALA A 39 2.10 -7.23 -11.48
C ALA A 39 3.26 -7.85 -10.70
N HIS A 40 3.07 -9.03 -10.13
CA HIS A 40 4.12 -9.78 -9.47
C HIS A 40 4.21 -11.23 -9.95
N THR A 41 5.44 -11.72 -10.11
CA THR A 41 5.75 -13.06 -10.62
C THR A 41 7.04 -13.59 -10.00
N GLY A 42 7.29 -14.89 -10.10
CA GLY A 42 8.50 -15.54 -9.59
C GLY A 42 8.21 -16.57 -8.51
N THR A 43 9.24 -17.34 -8.14
CA THR A 43 9.10 -18.50 -7.25
C THR A 43 8.80 -18.15 -5.79
N ALA A 44 8.90 -16.88 -5.40
CA ALA A 44 8.52 -16.40 -4.07
C ALA A 44 7.00 -16.24 -3.88
N PHE A 45 6.22 -16.32 -4.96
CA PHE A 45 4.76 -16.18 -4.91
C PHE A 45 4.09 -17.51 -5.25
N THR A 46 3.01 -17.82 -4.54
CA THR A 46 2.19 -19.01 -4.80
C THR A 46 1.58 -18.97 -6.20
N ALA A 47 1.19 -17.78 -6.66
CA ALA A 47 0.70 -17.51 -8.00
C ALA A 47 1.13 -16.11 -8.45
N ALA A 48 1.10 -15.87 -9.75
CA ALA A 48 1.24 -14.52 -10.28
C ALA A 48 -0.06 -13.74 -10.09
N ASP A 49 0.04 -12.45 -9.75
CA ASP A 49 -1.12 -11.58 -9.60
C ASP A 49 -0.79 -10.15 -10.05
N THR A 50 -1.83 -9.39 -10.36
CA THR A 50 -1.77 -7.95 -10.61
C THR A 50 -2.64 -7.20 -9.63
N VAL A 51 -2.03 -6.26 -8.89
CA VAL A 51 -2.77 -5.29 -8.07
C VAL A 51 -2.98 -4.03 -8.88
N THR A 52 -4.24 -3.61 -9.02
CA THR A 52 -4.66 -2.39 -9.73
C THR A 52 -4.96 -1.29 -8.72
N TYR A 53 -4.50 -0.07 -8.98
CA TYR A 53 -4.69 1.07 -8.07
C TYR A 53 -5.66 2.09 -8.64
N GLY A 54 -6.68 2.44 -7.85
CA GLY A 54 -7.60 3.54 -8.11
C GLY A 54 -7.17 4.83 -7.44
N TYR A 55 -7.50 5.98 -8.04
CA TYR A 55 -7.17 7.31 -7.50
C TYR A 55 -8.38 8.23 -7.53
N ASN A 56 -8.49 9.12 -6.53
CA ASN A 56 -9.41 10.26 -6.60
C ASN A 56 -8.78 11.46 -7.35
N ASP A 57 -9.55 12.53 -7.48
CA ASP A 57 -9.14 13.76 -8.18
C ASP A 57 -7.96 14.49 -7.51
N ARG A 58 -7.69 14.20 -6.23
CA ARG A 58 -6.53 14.72 -5.49
C ARG A 58 -5.30 13.82 -5.58
N SER A 59 -5.34 12.78 -6.42
CA SER A 59 -4.26 11.79 -6.58
C SER A 59 -3.98 10.95 -5.33
N GLU A 60 -4.96 10.81 -4.46
CA GLU A 60 -4.92 9.91 -3.32
C GLU A 60 -5.39 8.52 -3.77
N VAL A 61 -4.71 7.46 -3.33
CA VAL A 61 -5.07 6.08 -3.67
C VAL A 61 -6.37 5.72 -2.97
N VAL A 62 -7.42 5.40 -3.72
CA VAL A 62 -8.74 5.03 -3.15
C VAL A 62 -9.02 3.55 -3.24
N SER A 63 -8.31 2.81 -4.09
CA SER A 63 -8.37 1.35 -4.11
C SER A 63 -7.04 0.70 -4.44
N ALA A 64 -6.87 -0.53 -3.98
CA ALA A 64 -5.83 -1.45 -4.43
C ALA A 64 -6.46 -2.83 -4.51
N ASP A 65 -6.70 -3.32 -5.72
CA ASP A 65 -7.52 -4.52 -5.96
C ASP A 65 -6.68 -5.59 -6.66
N ALA A 66 -6.63 -6.78 -6.09
CA ALA A 66 -5.87 -7.90 -6.65
C ALA A 66 -6.73 -8.71 -7.63
N ALA A 67 -6.14 -9.15 -8.73
CA ALA A 67 -6.87 -9.90 -9.74
C ALA A 67 -7.14 -11.35 -9.34
N THR A 68 -6.30 -11.94 -8.48
CA THR A 68 -6.38 -13.37 -8.12
C THR A 68 -6.58 -13.63 -6.63
N ASP A 69 -6.14 -12.73 -5.76
CA ASP A 69 -6.37 -12.82 -4.31
C ASP A 69 -7.47 -11.84 -3.87
N PRO A 70 -8.75 -12.27 -3.77
CA PRO A 70 -9.83 -11.38 -3.34
C PRO A 70 -9.70 -10.92 -1.88
N ASN A 71 -8.78 -11.52 -1.10
CA ASN A 71 -8.43 -11.02 0.23
C ASN A 71 -7.33 -9.96 0.17
N HIS A 72 -6.98 -9.46 -1.01
CA HIS A 72 -6.02 -8.37 -1.19
C HIS A 72 -6.68 -7.17 -1.88
N ASP A 73 -7.91 -6.88 -1.47
CA ASP A 73 -8.70 -5.74 -1.91
C ASP A 73 -8.77 -4.70 -0.79
N PHE A 74 -8.36 -3.48 -1.13
CA PHE A 74 -8.31 -2.35 -0.21
C PHE A 74 -9.11 -1.19 -0.74
N ALA A 75 -9.80 -0.49 0.17
CA ALA A 75 -10.51 0.75 -0.14
C ALA A 75 -10.17 1.83 0.87
N TYR A 76 -10.08 3.08 0.42
CA TYR A 76 -9.70 4.22 1.26
C TYR A 76 -10.57 5.45 0.98
N ALA A 77 -10.89 6.21 2.03
CA ALA A 77 -11.47 7.54 1.90
C ALA A 77 -10.65 8.55 2.70
N TYR A 78 -10.60 9.78 2.19
CA TYR A 78 -9.79 10.86 2.73
C TYR A 78 -10.62 12.11 2.96
N ASP A 79 -10.33 12.82 4.06
CA ASP A 79 -10.85 14.16 4.26
C ASP A 79 -10.21 15.18 3.28
N PRO A 80 -10.67 16.44 3.23
CA PRO A 80 -10.14 17.43 2.29
C PRO A 80 -8.67 17.81 2.44
N ILE A 81 -8.05 17.55 3.60
CA ILE A 81 -6.63 17.87 3.85
C ILE A 81 -5.73 16.62 3.76
N GLY A 82 -6.32 15.46 3.45
CA GLY A 82 -5.64 14.24 3.09
C GLY A 82 -5.45 13.23 4.22
N ASN A 83 -6.18 13.38 5.32
CA ASN A 83 -6.18 12.32 6.34
C ASN A 83 -7.10 11.19 5.91
N ARG A 84 -6.65 9.96 6.14
CA ARG A 84 -7.45 8.77 5.89
C ARG A 84 -8.60 8.70 6.90
N GLN A 85 -9.81 8.99 6.43
CA GLN A 85 -11.05 8.89 7.21
C GLN A 85 -11.48 7.44 7.38
N THR A 86 -11.39 6.64 6.31
CA THR A 86 -11.77 5.23 6.35
C THR A 86 -10.75 4.38 5.60
N TYR A 87 -10.62 3.13 6.02
CA TYR A 87 -9.99 2.10 5.21
C TYR A 87 -10.66 0.75 5.40
N THR A 88 -10.68 -0.04 4.34
CA THR A 88 -11.03 -1.47 4.37
C THR A 88 -9.82 -2.25 3.88
N ASN A 89 -9.53 -3.37 4.53
CA ASN A 89 -8.49 -4.31 4.11
C ASN A 89 -9.05 -5.73 4.12
N ASP A 90 -8.77 -6.49 3.07
CA ASP A 90 -8.88 -7.96 3.06
C ASP A 90 -10.28 -8.47 3.47
N GLY A 91 -11.33 -7.78 3.02
CA GLY A 91 -12.73 -8.11 3.37
C GLY A 91 -13.14 -7.85 4.82
N ASN A 92 -12.26 -7.27 5.65
CA ASN A 92 -12.59 -6.87 7.03
C ASN A 92 -13.61 -5.72 7.06
N PRO A 93 -14.34 -5.53 8.18
CA PRO A 93 -15.13 -4.33 8.37
C PRO A 93 -14.27 -3.07 8.21
N ALA A 94 -14.85 -2.04 7.58
CA ALA A 94 -14.19 -0.76 7.43
C ALA A 94 -13.78 -0.20 8.80
N THR A 95 -12.53 0.24 8.89
CA THR A 95 -12.04 1.02 10.01
C THR A 95 -12.22 2.49 9.68
N SER A 96 -12.76 3.28 10.60
CA SER A 96 -12.90 4.73 10.47
C SER A 96 -12.18 5.46 11.60
N CYS A 97 -11.68 6.66 11.29
CA CYS A 97 -11.05 7.55 12.24
C CYS A 97 -11.84 8.85 12.34
N THR A 98 -12.21 9.24 13.55
CA THR A 98 -12.70 10.59 13.86
C THR A 98 -11.52 11.44 14.36
N THR A 99 -11.28 12.59 13.73
CA THR A 99 -10.19 13.49 14.09
C THR A 99 -10.67 14.71 14.88
N ASN A 100 -9.80 15.26 15.72
CA ASN A 100 -10.01 16.55 16.37
C ASN A 100 -9.43 17.72 15.53
N ALA A 101 -9.54 18.95 16.04
CA ALA A 101 -9.03 20.16 15.38
C ALA A 101 -7.49 20.20 15.22
N LEU A 102 -6.76 19.38 15.99
CA LEU A 102 -5.31 19.21 15.87
C LEU A 102 -4.92 18.09 14.89
N ASN A 103 -5.91 17.55 14.17
CA ASN A 103 -5.75 16.44 13.25
C ASN A 103 -5.26 15.13 13.91
N GLN A 104 -5.63 14.91 15.16
CA GLN A 104 -5.33 13.69 15.91
C GLN A 104 -6.54 12.75 15.90
N CYS A 105 -6.33 11.46 15.78
CA CYS A 105 -7.41 10.47 15.75
C CYS A 105 -7.94 10.19 17.17
N THR A 106 -9.12 10.70 17.50
CA THR A 106 -9.70 10.57 18.84
C THR A 106 -10.59 9.33 19.00
N ALA A 107 -11.03 8.74 17.88
CA ALA A 107 -11.78 7.48 17.87
C ALA A 107 -11.47 6.69 16.60
N LEU A 108 -10.98 5.45 16.78
CA LEU A 108 -10.84 4.44 15.76
C LEU A 108 -11.96 3.42 15.93
N GLN A 109 -12.85 3.30 14.94
CA GLN A 109 -13.96 2.36 14.95
C GLN A 109 -13.72 1.27 13.90
N GLN A 110 -13.82 0.00 14.28
CA GLN A 110 -13.85 -1.13 13.34
C GLN A 110 -14.94 -2.11 13.75
N GLY A 111 -15.93 -2.33 12.88
CA GLY A 111 -17.10 -3.15 13.24
C GLY A 111 -17.80 -2.61 14.49
N ALA A 112 -17.94 -3.42 15.54
CA ALA A 112 -18.48 -3.00 16.84
C ALA A 112 -17.42 -2.49 17.83
N GLY A 113 -16.13 -2.58 17.50
CA GLY A 113 -15.04 -2.20 18.40
C GLY A 113 -14.61 -0.75 18.22
N THR A 114 -14.36 -0.06 19.33
CA THR A 114 -13.85 1.33 19.35
C THR A 114 -12.57 1.40 20.19
N VAL A 115 -11.55 2.08 19.67
CA VAL A 115 -10.35 2.47 20.40
C VAL A 115 -10.27 3.99 20.41
N ASN A 116 -10.03 4.58 21.58
CA ASN A 116 -9.92 6.03 21.74
C ASN A 116 -8.48 6.40 22.12
N PRO A 117 -7.59 6.64 21.15
CA PRO A 117 -6.23 7.10 21.42
C PRO A 117 -6.25 8.37 22.29
N GLN A 118 -5.31 8.45 23.22
CA GLN A 118 -5.10 9.63 24.06
C GLN A 118 -3.75 10.25 23.71
N TYR A 119 -3.66 11.57 23.87
CA TYR A 119 -2.51 12.35 23.47
C TYR A 119 -2.03 13.20 24.64
N ASP A 120 -0.71 13.35 24.78
CA ASP A 120 -0.15 14.38 25.64
C ASP A 120 -0.19 15.76 24.96
N LEU A 121 0.28 16.80 25.67
CA LEU A 121 0.30 18.18 25.16
C LEU A 121 1.23 18.35 23.96
N ASP A 122 2.23 17.49 23.82
CA ASP A 122 3.17 17.51 22.70
C ASP A 122 2.62 16.71 21.49
N GLY A 123 1.45 16.08 21.65
CA GLY A 123 0.76 15.34 20.62
C GLY A 123 1.22 13.89 20.45
N ASN A 124 2.03 13.36 21.36
CA ASN A 124 2.41 11.96 21.36
C ASN A 124 1.25 11.09 21.83
N THR A 125 1.07 9.92 21.22
CA THR A 125 0.04 8.97 21.65
C THR A 125 0.48 8.30 22.96
N THR A 126 -0.25 8.52 24.04
CA THR A 126 0.06 7.99 25.37
C THR A 126 -0.54 6.61 25.62
N ARG A 127 -1.46 6.16 24.75
CA ARG A 127 -2.05 4.82 24.79
C ARG A 127 -2.59 4.39 23.42
N LEU A 128 -2.05 3.30 22.89
CA LEU A 128 -2.60 2.59 21.74
C LEU A 128 -2.85 1.12 22.14
N VAL A 129 -4.10 0.70 22.23
CA VAL A 129 -4.44 -0.73 22.35
C VAL A 129 -4.89 -1.18 20.98
N VAL A 130 -3.98 -1.76 20.20
CA VAL A 130 -4.32 -2.43 18.93
C VAL A 130 -4.59 -3.90 19.24
N PRO A 131 -5.64 -4.53 18.68
CA PRO A 131 -5.76 -5.98 18.71
C PRO A 131 -4.53 -6.63 18.03
N PRO A 132 -4.01 -7.77 18.53
CA PRO A 132 -2.78 -8.35 18.00
C PRO A 132 -2.97 -8.84 16.56
N SER A 133 -2.15 -8.35 15.63
CA SER A 133 -1.93 -8.99 14.32
C SER A 133 -0.70 -9.88 14.43
N GLY A 134 -0.91 -11.19 14.48
CA GLY A 134 0.15 -12.19 14.62
C GLY A 134 0.90 -12.47 13.31
N GLY A 135 2.22 -12.61 13.41
CA GLY A 135 3.07 -13.18 12.38
C GLY A 135 4.55 -13.12 12.78
N PRO A 136 5.28 -14.25 12.81
CA PRO A 136 6.72 -14.25 13.08
C PRO A 136 7.52 -13.89 11.82
N GLU A 137 8.48 -12.97 11.97
CA GLU A 137 9.41 -12.56 10.93
C GLU A 137 10.70 -13.39 11.04
N GLY A 138 11.11 -14.04 9.95
CA GLY A 138 12.37 -14.77 9.87
C GLY A 138 12.99 -14.60 8.49
N THR A 139 14.27 -14.19 8.44
CA THR A 139 15.02 -14.06 7.18
C THR A 139 16.42 -14.65 7.32
N THR A 140 16.79 -15.57 6.42
CA THR A 140 18.17 -15.92 6.09
C THR A 140 18.47 -15.45 4.66
N ASP A 141 19.57 -14.73 4.47
CA ASP A 141 19.99 -14.15 3.19
C ASP A 141 20.85 -15.16 2.39
N HIS A 142 20.45 -15.45 1.15
CA HIS A 142 21.14 -16.35 0.22
C HIS A 142 21.37 -15.62 -1.13
N GLY A 143 22.56 -15.06 -1.34
CA GLY A 143 23.14 -14.78 -2.67
C GLY A 143 22.28 -14.01 -3.68
N LEU A 144 21.36 -13.15 -3.21
CA LEU A 144 20.35 -12.50 -4.04
C LEU A 144 20.94 -11.39 -4.93
N VAL A 145 20.68 -11.44 -6.24
CA VAL A 145 21.00 -10.34 -7.15
C VAL A 145 19.74 -9.55 -7.44
N LYS A 146 19.75 -8.24 -7.14
CA LYS A 146 18.64 -7.30 -7.33
C LYS A 146 18.87 -6.39 -8.53
N THR A 147 17.93 -6.38 -9.47
CA THR A 147 17.94 -5.51 -10.64
C THR A 147 16.74 -4.57 -10.62
N LYS A 148 16.93 -3.34 -11.11
CA LYS A 148 15.85 -2.35 -11.30
C LYS A 148 15.96 -1.77 -12.71
N SER A 149 14.84 -1.66 -13.40
CA SER A 149 14.76 -0.97 -14.68
C SER A 149 13.95 0.32 -14.54
N ARG A 150 14.31 1.34 -15.32
CA ARG A 150 13.54 2.57 -15.49
C ARG A 150 13.11 2.68 -16.94
N ARG A 151 11.97 3.33 -17.19
CA ARG A 151 11.53 3.58 -18.56
C ARG A 151 12.41 4.64 -19.23
N HIS A 152 12.90 4.31 -20.43
CA HIS A 152 13.67 5.21 -21.27
C HIS A 152 12.85 5.47 -22.54
N GLU A 153 12.13 6.60 -22.61
CA GLU A 153 11.61 7.25 -23.83
C GLU A 153 10.91 8.58 -23.46
#